data_AF-A0A9E5W033-F1
#
_entry.id   AF-A0A9E5W033-F1
#
_cell.length_a   1.000
_cell.length_b   1.000
_cell.length_c   1.000
_cell.angle_alpha   90.00
_cell.angle_beta   90.00
_cell.angle_gamma   90.00
#
_symmetry.space_group_name_H-M   'P 1'
#
loop_
_entity.id
_entity.type
_entity.pdbx_description
1 polymer ?
#
loop_
_entity_poly.entity_id
_entity_poly.type
_entity_poly.pdbx_seq_one_letter_code
_entity_poly.pdbx_strand_id
1 'polypeptide(L)'
;MAVPSSDDNNSRLLPESEALTESEYARIHNTALLDEMEQKNSFNSSYGLAPQEPVFTCGMEGCLCYLNSLRTPAGGKISWEKVKSIYCPSVAGIVDIYSIFAPEGGYYATVYINIYCKRNSKAVPSPFIKSDI
;
A
#
# COMPACT_ATOMS: atom_id res chain seq x y z
N MET A 1 -51.86 14.20 49.36
CA MET A 1 -52.05 13.96 47.92
C MET A 1 -50.71 14.17 47.24
N ALA A 2 -50.21 13.17 46.51
CA ALA A 2 -48.91 13.18 45.84
C ALA A 2 -49.09 12.74 44.38
N VAL A 3 -48.65 13.57 43.43
CA VAL A 3 -48.10 13.28 42.07
C VAL A 3 -47.95 14.62 41.30
N PRO A 4 -47.08 14.76 40.26
CA PRO A 4 -45.79 14.10 40.03
C PRO A 4 -44.66 15.06 39.54
N SER A 5 -43.48 14.45 39.44
CA SER A 5 -42.25 14.85 38.73
C SER A 5 -42.42 15.73 37.49
N SER A 6 -41.51 16.69 37.34
CA SER A 6 -41.14 17.31 36.07
C SER A 6 -39.61 17.25 35.89
N ASP A 7 -39.08 16.04 35.86
CA ASP A 7 -37.80 15.78 35.21
C ASP A 7 -38.04 15.60 33.71
N ASP A 8 -37.97 16.69 32.95
CA ASP A 8 -37.76 16.64 31.51
C ASP A 8 -36.84 17.80 31.11
N ASN A 9 -35.61 17.74 31.61
CA ASN A 9 -34.50 18.47 31.01
C ASN A 9 -33.49 17.46 30.46
N ASN A 10 -33.99 16.55 29.62
CA ASN A 10 -33.12 15.76 28.75
C ASN A 10 -32.76 16.63 27.54
N SER A 11 -31.81 17.54 27.75
CA SER A 11 -31.01 18.07 26.65
C SER A 11 -30.24 16.89 26.07
N ARG A 12 -30.88 16.22 25.11
CA ARG A 12 -30.28 15.18 24.30
C ARG A 12 -29.13 15.83 23.53
N LEU A 13 -27.95 15.83 24.15
CA LEU A 13 -26.69 16.13 23.49
C LEU A 13 -26.66 15.23 22.25
N LEU A 14 -26.75 15.86 21.09
CA LEU A 14 -26.43 15.19 19.84
C LEU A 14 -25.01 14.66 19.99
N PRO A 15 -24.72 13.40 19.61
CA PRO A 15 -23.38 12.86 19.75
C PRO A 15 -22.44 13.75 18.95
N GLU A 16 -21.48 14.37 19.65
CA GLU A 16 -20.37 15.06 19.00
C GLU A 16 -19.75 14.06 18.03
N SER A 17 -19.72 14.40 16.73
CA SER A 17 -19.00 13.62 15.74
C SER A 17 -17.58 13.40 16.27
N GLU A 18 -17.20 12.17 16.56
CA GLU A 18 -15.88 11.85 17.12
C GLU A 18 -14.80 12.48 16.24
N ALA A 19 -14.14 13.51 16.77
CA ALA A 19 -13.06 14.18 16.06
C ALA A 19 -11.89 13.19 15.93
N LEU A 20 -11.43 12.96 14.69
CA LEU A 20 -10.29 12.09 14.44
C LEU A 20 -9.06 12.61 15.17
N THR A 21 -8.22 11.71 15.66
CA THR A 21 -6.91 12.07 16.20
C THR A 21 -5.98 12.58 15.10
N GLU A 22 -5.00 13.41 15.46
CA GLU A 22 -3.92 13.84 14.54
C GLU A 22 -3.24 12.65 13.85
N SER A 23 -3.09 11.53 14.56
CA SER A 23 -2.51 10.32 14.00
C SER A 23 -3.37 9.67 12.93
N GLU A 24 -4.70 9.72 13.06
CA GLU A 24 -5.65 9.20 12.08
C GLU A 24 -5.75 10.12 10.87
N TYR A 25 -5.79 11.44 11.07
CA TYR A 25 -5.70 12.41 9.99
C TYR A 25 -4.42 12.23 9.16
N ALA A 26 -3.26 12.13 9.82
CA ALA A 26 -1.99 11.90 9.15
C ALA A 26 -1.97 10.58 8.35
N ARG A 27 -2.52 9.50 8.91
CA ARG A 27 -2.64 8.21 8.20
C ARG A 27 -3.54 8.31 6.97
N ILE A 28 -4.71 8.91 7.10
CA ILE A 28 -5.67 9.06 6.01
C ILE A 28 -5.06 9.91 4.89
N HIS A 29 -4.45 11.04 5.25
CA HIS A 29 -3.80 11.95 4.32
C HIS A 29 -2.63 11.26 3.59
N ASN A 30 -1.72 10.62 4.33
CA ASN A 30 -0.58 9.92 3.72
C ASN A 30 -1.05 8.81 2.78
N THR A 31 -2.10 8.08 3.14
CA THR A 31 -2.59 7.02 2.26
C THR A 31 -3.24 7.56 0.99
N ALA A 32 -3.96 8.67 1.06
CA ALA A 32 -4.52 9.33 -0.12
C ALA A 32 -3.42 9.80 -1.08
N LEU A 33 -2.33 10.37 -0.55
CA LEU A 33 -1.17 10.76 -1.36
C LEU A 33 -0.54 9.56 -2.08
N LEU A 34 -0.40 8.42 -1.41
CA LEU A 34 0.17 7.23 -2.02
C LEU A 34 -0.75 6.64 -3.11
N ASP A 35 -2.07 6.69 -2.94
CA ASP A 35 -3.05 6.28 -3.95
C ASP A 35 -2.96 7.17 -5.21
N GLU A 36 -2.80 8.49 -5.04
CA GLU A 36 -2.59 9.44 -6.15
C GLU A 36 -1.25 9.18 -6.87
N MET A 37 -0.17 8.94 -6.12
CA MET A 37 1.13 8.57 -6.68
C MET A 37 1.06 7.30 -7.52
N GLU A 38 0.34 6.27 -7.04
CA GLU A 38 0.12 5.04 -7.82
C GLU A 38 -0.59 5.34 -9.13
N GLN A 39 -1.72 6.07 -9.07
CA GLN A 39 -2.52 6.38 -10.24
C GLN A 39 -1.70 7.12 -11.30
N LYS A 40 -0.83 8.05 -10.87
CA LYS A 40 0.05 8.82 -11.75
C LYS A 40 1.21 8.02 -12.32
N ASN A 41 1.78 7.07 -11.57
CA ASN A 41 3.03 6.42 -11.96
C ASN A 41 2.84 5.02 -12.55
N SER A 42 1.66 4.40 -12.40
CA SER A 42 1.39 3.00 -12.79
C SER A 42 1.64 2.66 -14.26
N PHE A 43 1.69 3.65 -15.14
CA PHE A 43 1.97 3.49 -16.58
C PHE A 43 3.40 3.87 -16.97
N ASN A 44 4.21 4.35 -16.01
CA ASN A 44 5.61 4.69 -16.26
C ASN A 44 6.43 3.41 -16.40
N SER A 45 7.41 3.41 -17.31
CA SER A 45 8.30 2.26 -17.53
C SER A 45 9.17 1.94 -16.31
N SER A 46 9.40 2.92 -15.43
CA SER A 46 10.14 2.77 -14.16
C SER A 46 9.28 2.32 -12.98
N TYR A 47 7.96 2.19 -13.16
CA TYR A 47 7.07 1.74 -12.10
C TYR A 47 7.52 0.40 -11.53
N GLY A 48 7.59 0.29 -10.21
CA GLY A 48 8.08 -0.85 -9.45
C GLY A 48 9.59 -1.10 -9.57
N LEU A 49 10.31 -0.41 -10.46
CA LEU A 49 11.75 -0.60 -10.74
C LEU A 49 12.63 0.56 -10.28
N ALA A 50 12.03 1.61 -9.71
CA ALA A 50 12.72 2.73 -9.09
C ALA A 50 12.14 3.04 -7.71
N PRO A 51 12.97 3.49 -6.75
CA PRO A 51 12.50 3.81 -5.41
C PRO A 51 11.55 5.01 -5.37
N GLN A 52 11.56 5.87 -6.40
CA GLN A 52 10.64 7.00 -6.55
C GLN A 52 9.27 6.59 -7.09
N GLU A 53 9.16 5.40 -7.67
CA GLU A 53 7.94 4.88 -8.27
C GLU A 53 7.73 3.42 -7.85
N PRO A 54 7.65 3.11 -6.54
CA PRO A 54 7.54 1.72 -6.09
C PRO A 54 6.16 1.14 -6.42
N VAL A 55 6.08 -0.18 -6.31
CA VAL A 55 4.79 -0.85 -6.21
C VAL A 55 4.16 -0.50 -4.87
N PHE A 56 2.88 -0.15 -4.90
CA PHE A 56 2.12 0.20 -3.71
C PHE A 56 1.30 -1.00 -3.24
N THR A 57 1.46 -1.41 -1.97
CA THR A 57 0.74 -2.56 -1.39
C THR A 57 0.15 -2.24 -0.03
N CYS A 58 -0.82 -3.06 0.40
CA CYS A 58 -1.46 -2.95 1.71
C CYS A 58 -0.81 -3.92 2.70
N GLY A 59 0.12 -3.39 3.48
CA GLY A 59 0.87 -4.13 4.49
C GLY A 59 1.79 -5.21 3.93
N MET A 60 2.40 -5.96 4.84
CA MET A 60 3.34 -7.03 4.49
C MET A 60 2.64 -8.20 3.78
N GLU A 61 1.42 -8.54 4.17
CA GLU A 61 0.64 -9.58 3.48
C GLU A 61 0.36 -9.20 2.03
N GLY A 62 -0.03 -7.94 1.77
CA GLY A 62 -0.21 -7.42 0.43
C GLY A 62 1.07 -7.46 -0.41
N CYS A 63 2.21 -7.14 0.19
CA CYS A 63 3.52 -7.26 -0.44
C CYS A 63 3.81 -8.71 -0.87
N LEU A 64 3.60 -9.69 0.02
CA LEU A 64 3.84 -11.10 -0.28
C LEU A 64 2.90 -11.61 -1.37
N CYS A 65 1.61 -11.29 -1.28
CA CYS A 65 0.62 -11.63 -2.29
C CYS A 65 0.99 -11.05 -3.66
N TYR A 66 1.43 -9.78 -3.69
CA TYR A 66 1.87 -9.14 -4.93
C TYR A 66 3.09 -9.85 -5.53
N LEU A 67 4.17 -10.01 -4.77
CA LEU A 67 5.39 -10.67 -5.24
C LEU A 67 5.13 -12.11 -5.71
N ASN A 68 4.30 -12.86 -4.98
CA ASN A 68 3.92 -14.24 -5.35
C ASN A 68 3.05 -14.32 -6.60
N SER A 69 2.42 -13.23 -7.02
CA SER A 69 1.65 -13.14 -8.27
C SER A 69 2.50 -12.79 -9.48
N LEU A 70 3.73 -12.29 -9.31
CA LEU A 70 4.58 -11.92 -10.43
C LEU A 70 5.15 -13.15 -11.14
N ARG A 71 5.27 -13.06 -12.46
CA ARG A 71 5.87 -14.06 -13.34
C ARG A 71 6.79 -13.38 -14.35
N THR A 72 7.73 -14.15 -14.89
CA THR A 72 8.47 -13.74 -16.09
C THR A 72 7.54 -13.69 -17.31
N PRO A 73 7.90 -13.02 -18.42
CA PRO A 73 7.12 -13.01 -19.65
C PRO A 73 6.74 -14.40 -20.18
N ALA A 74 7.59 -15.39 -19.89
CA ALA A 74 7.36 -16.79 -20.26
C ALA A 74 6.40 -17.53 -19.30
N GLY A 75 5.84 -16.85 -18.29
CA GLY A 75 4.97 -17.45 -17.26
C GLY A 75 5.73 -18.13 -16.11
N GLY A 76 7.06 -18.02 -16.07
CA GLY A 76 7.89 -18.64 -15.05
C GLY A 76 7.71 -18.00 -13.67
N LYS A 77 7.64 -18.84 -12.63
CA LYS A 77 7.57 -18.38 -11.23
C LYS A 77 8.92 -17.78 -10.81
N ILE A 78 8.89 -16.55 -10.33
CA ILE A 78 10.07 -15.89 -9.77
C ILE A 78 10.33 -16.35 -8.33
N SER A 79 11.56 -16.17 -7.87
CA SER A 79 11.87 -16.11 -6.44
C SER A 79 12.37 -14.70 -6.09
N TRP A 80 12.36 -14.36 -4.80
CA TRP A 80 12.72 -13.03 -4.34
C TRP A 80 13.35 -13.07 -2.95
N GLU A 81 14.17 -12.07 -2.66
CA GLU A 81 14.71 -11.81 -1.32
C GLU A 81 14.59 -10.31 -1.00
N LYS A 82 14.28 -9.98 0.26
CA LYS A 82 14.33 -8.59 0.72
C LYS A 82 15.78 -8.22 1.01
N VAL A 83 16.28 -7.19 0.36
CA VAL A 83 17.66 -6.69 0.52
C VAL A 83 17.73 -5.73 1.71
N LYS A 84 16.91 -4.69 1.70
CA LYS A 84 16.87 -3.65 2.74
C LYS A 84 15.61 -2.78 2.61
N SER A 85 15.46 -1.85 3.53
CA SER A 85 14.45 -0.78 3.49
C SER A 85 15.16 0.58 3.46
N ILE A 86 14.61 1.53 2.71
CA ILE A 86 15.12 2.90 2.63
C ILE A 86 13.99 3.90 2.86
N TYR A 87 14.32 5.06 3.44
CA TYR A 87 13.41 6.20 3.43
C TYR A 87 13.52 6.92 2.09
N CYS A 88 12.38 7.14 1.43
CA CYS A 88 12.31 7.81 0.14
C CYS A 88 11.44 9.07 0.26
N PRO A 89 12.02 10.28 0.33
CA PRO A 89 11.26 11.51 0.52
C PRO A 89 10.23 11.76 -0.59
N SER A 90 10.53 11.36 -1.83
CA SER A 90 9.62 11.50 -2.97
C SER A 90 8.42 10.54 -2.90
N VAL A 91 8.45 9.56 -2.01
CA VAL A 91 7.39 8.57 -1.80
C VAL A 91 7.04 8.51 -0.32
N ALA A 92 6.72 9.67 0.26
CA ALA A 92 6.06 9.88 1.57
C ALA A 92 6.25 8.78 2.65
N GLY A 93 7.44 8.20 2.80
CA GLY A 93 7.61 6.99 3.61
C GLY A 93 8.75 6.05 3.22
N ILE A 94 8.62 4.80 3.67
CA ILE A 94 9.61 3.73 3.53
C ILE A 94 9.33 2.90 2.29
N VAL A 95 10.40 2.56 1.58
CA VAL A 95 10.40 1.68 0.42
C VAL A 95 11.32 0.49 0.69
N ASP A 96 10.77 -0.71 0.55
CA ASP A 96 11.48 -1.97 0.61
C ASP A 96 12.07 -2.33 -0.74
N ILE A 97 13.28 -2.88 -0.73
CA ILE A 97 14.03 -3.27 -1.93
C ILE A 97 14.14 -4.78 -1.98
N TYR A 98 13.73 -5.37 -3.09
CA TYR A 98 13.75 -6.81 -3.33
C TYR A 98 14.62 -7.15 -4.54
N SER A 99 15.56 -8.08 -4.38
CA SER A 99 16.16 -8.75 -5.53
C SER A 99 15.21 -9.83 -6.01
N ILE A 100 14.97 -9.88 -7.31
CA ILE A 100 14.12 -10.86 -7.97
C ILE A 100 15.00 -11.76 -8.84
N PHE A 101 14.74 -13.05 -8.79
CA PHE A 101 15.45 -14.07 -9.55
C PHE A 101 14.50 -14.81 -10.49
N ALA A 102 15.00 -15.11 -11.68
CA ALA A 102 14.31 -15.92 -12.68
C ALA A 102 14.23 -17.39 -12.22
N PRO A 103 13.36 -18.22 -12.82
CA PRO A 103 13.21 -19.63 -12.44
C PRO A 103 14.52 -20.44 -12.43
N GLU A 104 15.45 -20.10 -13.33
CA GLU A 104 16.79 -20.70 -13.43
C GLU A 104 17.78 -20.23 -12.34
N GLY A 105 17.36 -19.30 -11.47
CA GLY A 105 18.13 -18.77 -10.35
C GLY A 105 18.98 -17.54 -10.66
N GLY A 106 19.01 -17.08 -11.91
CA GLY A 106 19.71 -15.86 -12.31
C GLY A 106 19.01 -14.59 -11.79
N TYR A 107 19.78 -13.57 -11.43
CA TYR A 107 19.23 -12.25 -11.12
C TYR A 107 18.42 -11.73 -12.32
N TYR A 108 17.21 -11.27 -12.04
CA TYR A 108 16.26 -10.81 -13.06
C TYR A 108 16.02 -9.31 -12.98
N ALA A 109 15.64 -8.80 -11.81
CA ALA A 109 15.39 -7.37 -11.60
C ALA A 109 15.42 -7.01 -10.11
N THR A 110 15.43 -5.71 -9.82
CA THR A 110 15.19 -5.18 -8.48
C THR A 110 13.80 -4.56 -8.46
N VAL A 111 12.97 -4.96 -7.49
CA VAL A 111 11.62 -4.42 -7.30
C VAL A 111 11.57 -3.60 -6.01
N TYR A 112 10.93 -2.45 -6.08
CA TYR A 112 10.75 -1.51 -4.97
C TYR A 112 9.28 -1.53 -4.53
N ILE A 113 9.02 -1.66 -3.22
CA ILE A 113 7.66 -1.79 -2.68
C ILE A 113 7.45 -0.83 -1.51
N ASN A 114 6.36 -0.07 -1.52
CA ASN A 114 5.85 0.68 -0.38
C ASN A 114 4.59 -0.02 0.16
N ILE A 115 4.62 -0.45 1.43
CA ILE A 115 3.57 -1.28 2.03
C ILE A 115 2.49 -0.49 2.80
N TYR A 116 2.46 0.84 2.69
CA TYR A 116 1.60 1.69 3.51
C TYR A 116 0.34 2.17 2.78
N CYS A 117 -0.05 1.51 1.69
CA CYS A 117 -1.25 1.87 0.93
C CYS A 117 -2.51 1.16 1.44
N LYS A 118 -3.67 1.70 1.09
CA LYS A 118 -4.99 1.10 1.43
C LYS A 118 -5.25 -0.22 0.71
N ARG A 119 -4.66 -0.41 -0.48
CA ARG A 119 -4.92 -1.55 -1.36
C ARG A 119 -3.65 -2.02 -2.08
N ASN A 120 -3.69 -3.25 -2.57
CA ASN A 120 -2.63 -3.80 -3.40
C ASN A 120 -2.71 -3.24 -4.81
N SER A 121 -1.55 -2.91 -5.38
CA SER A 121 -1.47 -2.50 -6.76
C SER A 121 -1.93 -3.60 -7.70
N LYS A 122 -2.66 -3.18 -8.74
CA LYS A 122 -3.01 -4.02 -9.89
C LYS A 122 -2.01 -3.85 -11.03
N ALA A 123 -1.25 -2.75 -11.06
CA ALA A 123 -0.22 -2.49 -12.05
C ALA A 123 0.94 -3.47 -11.87
N VAL A 124 1.62 -3.78 -12.97
CA VAL A 124 2.72 -4.75 -13.00
C VAL A 124 3.94 -4.04 -13.61
N PRO A 125 5.09 -4.03 -12.93
CA PRO A 125 6.33 -3.49 -13.50
C PRO A 125 6.69 -4.26 -14.77
N SER A 126 6.98 -3.59 -15.88
CA SER A 126 7.62 -4.24 -17.03
C SER A 126 9.03 -4.65 -16.63
N PRO A 127 9.55 -5.86 -16.94
CA PRO A 127 9.02 -6.86 -17.88
C PRO A 127 8.18 -7.98 -17.22
N PHE A 128 7.64 -7.81 -16.02
CA PHE A 128 6.84 -8.85 -15.38
C PHE A 128 5.45 -8.97 -15.99
N ILE A 129 4.83 -10.13 -15.78
CA ILE A 129 3.39 -10.34 -15.96
C ILE A 129 2.78 -10.81 -14.63
N LYS A 130 1.46 -10.73 -14.50
CA LYS A 130 0.75 -11.28 -13.33
C LYS A 130 0.23 -12.68 -13.66
N SER A 131 0.27 -13.59 -12.69
CA SER A 131 -0.46 -14.84 -12.83
C SER A 131 -1.95 -14.55 -12.69
N ASP A 132 -2.73 -14.99 -13.68
CA ASP A 132 -4.16 -15.18 -13.50
C ASP A 132 -4.32 -16.33 -12.49
N ILE A 133 -4.85 -16.02 -11.31
CA ILE A 133 -5.27 -17.03 -10.32
C ILE A 133 -6.78 -17.18 -10.46
#